data_AF-A0A8J7EUL0-F1
#
_entry.id   AF-A0A8J7EUL0-F1
#
_cell.length_a   1.000
_cell.length_b   1.000
_cell.length_c   1.000
_cell.angle_alpha   90.00
_cell.angle_beta   90.00
_cell.angle_gamma   90.00
#
_symmetry.space_group_name_H-M   'P 1'
#
loop_
_entity.id
_entity.type
_entity.pdbx_description
1 polymer ?
#
loop_
_entity_poly.entity_id
_entity_poly.type
_entity_poly.pdbx_seq_one_letter_code
_entity_poly.pdbx_strand_id
1 'polypeptide(L)'
;MNSAVVPLQAIAFQIVLLLTAIAVEAFTFYQRLDISRKKSVEYAVSLNLLSTVVGWLAFFNLQLVLSPNLKRQLLEVIFFDRWDSNIVLVILIAFVTFFASFLIKLQALNLLQLLLKEGKEEVSQQKSRRYKSLIRSRDDVLEPPKQANAILMANAFSYSAILLILLLRILLQTNPTEVLP
;
A
#
# COMPACT_ATOMS: atom_id res chain seq x y z
N MET A 1 -2.54 -32.31 19.68
CA MET A 1 -1.89 -31.01 19.97
C MET A 1 -1.79 -30.28 18.65
N ASN A 2 -2.63 -29.25 18.46
CA ASN A 2 -2.73 -28.54 17.18
C ASN A 2 -1.44 -27.77 16.95
N SER A 3 -0.62 -28.22 16.00
CA SER A 3 0.49 -27.43 15.47
C SER A 3 -0.12 -26.12 14.99
N ALA A 4 0.15 -25.02 15.68
CA ALA A 4 -0.13 -23.69 15.16
C ALA A 4 0.73 -23.54 13.90
N VAL A 5 0.16 -23.90 12.75
CA VAL A 5 0.81 -23.70 11.46
C VAL A 5 0.81 -22.20 11.24
N VAL A 6 1.90 -21.55 11.64
CA VAL A 6 2.12 -20.14 11.37
C VAL A 6 2.09 -19.97 9.85
N PRO A 7 1.29 -19.05 9.30
CA PRO A 7 1.21 -18.82 7.85
C PRO A 7 2.46 -18.06 7.36
N LEU A 8 3.65 -18.62 7.61
CA LEU A 8 4.94 -17.99 7.35
C LEU A 8 5.09 -17.62 5.87
N GLN A 9 4.60 -18.48 4.98
CA GLN A 9 4.57 -18.21 3.54
C GLN A 9 3.74 -16.97 3.20
N ALA A 10 2.56 -16.81 3.81
CA ALA A 10 1.71 -15.65 3.57
C ALA A 10 2.36 -14.36 4.07
N ILE A 11 3.02 -14.41 5.24
CA ILE A 11 3.75 -13.26 5.81
C ILE A 11 4.92 -12.86 4.90
N ALA A 12 5.75 -13.82 4.48
CA ALA A 12 6.88 -13.55 3.59
C ALA A 12 6.40 -12.95 2.25
N PHE A 13 5.33 -13.50 1.69
CA PHE A 13 4.76 -13.01 0.44
C PHE A 13 4.18 -11.60 0.60
N GLN A 14 3.48 -11.33 1.70
CA GLN A 14 2.98 -9.99 2.02
C GLN A 14 4.11 -8.96 2.12
N ILE A 15 5.26 -9.32 2.70
CA ILE A 15 6.43 -8.45 2.77
C ILE A 15 6.95 -8.13 1.36
N VAL A 16 7.05 -9.12 0.48
CA VAL A 16 7.49 -8.92 -0.91
C VAL A 16 6.54 -7.98 -1.67
N LEU A 17 5.23 -8.19 -1.54
CA LEU A 17 4.23 -7.32 -2.17
C LEU A 17 4.30 -5.90 -1.63
N LEU A 18 4.45 -5.73 -0.31
CA LEU A 18 4.58 -4.43 0.34
C LEU A 18 5.85 -3.69 -0.13
N LEU A 19 7.00 -4.36 -0.18
CA LEU A 19 8.24 -3.77 -0.66
C LEU A 19 8.15 -3.37 -2.14
N THR A 20 7.49 -4.20 -2.95
CA THR A 20 7.22 -3.89 -4.37
C THR A 20 6.37 -2.62 -4.48
N ALA A 21 5.28 -2.52 -3.73
CA ALA A 21 4.43 -1.34 -3.72
C ALA A 21 5.21 -0.09 -3.31
N ILE A 22 6.00 -0.16 -2.22
CA ILE A 22 6.82 0.96 -1.75
C ILE A 22 7.81 1.40 -2.84
N ALA A 23 8.49 0.47 -3.51
CA ALA A 23 9.46 0.79 -4.55
C ALA A 23 8.79 1.49 -5.75
N VAL A 24 7.69 0.95 -6.25
CA VAL A 24 6.95 1.50 -7.39
C VAL A 24 6.34 2.87 -7.06
N GLU A 25 5.78 3.03 -5.86
CA GLU A 25 5.19 4.30 -5.44
C GLU A 25 6.25 5.37 -5.16
N ALA A 26 7.36 5.02 -4.52
CA ALA A 26 8.48 5.95 -4.32
C ALA A 26 9.02 6.48 -5.66
N PHE A 27 9.16 5.59 -6.65
CA PHE A 27 9.57 5.98 -8.00
C PHE A 27 8.55 6.91 -8.66
N THR A 28 7.25 6.58 -8.54
CA THR A 28 6.17 7.41 -9.10
C THR A 28 6.10 8.78 -8.44
N PHE A 29 6.24 8.85 -7.11
CA PHE A 29 6.27 10.11 -6.37
C PHE A 29 7.46 10.98 -6.76
N TYR A 30 8.65 10.38 -6.91
CA TYR A 30 9.83 11.10 -7.39
C TYR A 30 9.59 11.73 -8.76
N GLN A 31 8.95 11.01 -9.68
CA GLN A 31 8.67 11.52 -11.03
C GLN A 31 7.54 12.55 -11.09
N ARG A 32 6.51 12.40 -10.25
CA ARG A 32 5.25 13.15 -10.39
C ARG A 32 5.09 14.32 -9.44
N LEU A 33 5.78 14.30 -8.30
CA LEU A 33 5.61 15.29 -7.24
C LEU A 33 6.79 16.27 -7.12
N ASP A 34 7.83 16.12 -7.94
CA ASP A 34 9.07 16.93 -7.92
C ASP A 34 9.71 17.04 -6.51
N ILE A 35 9.52 16.01 -5.69
CA ILE A 35 10.11 15.90 -4.36
C ILE A 35 11.43 15.13 -4.41
N SER A 36 12.28 15.31 -3.40
CA SER A 36 13.56 14.59 -3.35
C SER A 36 13.36 13.06 -3.28
N ARG A 37 14.34 12.29 -3.76
CA ARG A 37 14.29 10.81 -3.69
C ARG A 37 14.08 10.32 -2.25
N LYS A 38 14.74 10.96 -1.29
CA LYS A 38 14.59 10.65 0.14
C LYS A 38 13.14 10.85 0.61
N LYS A 39 12.55 12.03 0.36
CA LYS A 39 11.14 12.29 0.71
C LYS A 39 10.17 11.36 -0.01
N SER A 40 10.46 11.00 -1.26
CA SER A 40 9.64 10.05 -2.04
C SER A 40 9.57 8.68 -1.38
N VAL A 41 10.72 8.16 -0.93
CA VAL A 41 10.80 6.88 -0.22
C VAL A 41 10.11 6.98 1.14
N GLU A 42 10.36 8.05 1.90
CA GLU A 42 9.72 8.27 3.22
C GLU A 42 8.19 8.28 3.10
N TYR A 43 7.63 9.06 2.16
CA TYR A 43 6.20 9.07 1.91
C TYR A 43 5.68 7.70 1.45
N ALA A 44 6.32 7.04 0.49
CA ALA A 44 5.87 5.72 0.04
C ALA A 44 5.86 4.69 1.17
N VAL A 45 6.90 4.66 2.01
CA VAL A 45 6.98 3.77 3.18
C VAL A 45 5.84 4.09 4.16
N SER A 46 5.69 5.35 4.59
CA SER A 46 4.67 5.74 5.55
C SER A 46 3.25 5.45 5.07
N LEU A 47 2.95 5.79 3.81
CA LEU A 47 1.62 5.58 3.23
C LEU A 47 1.27 4.10 3.07
N ASN A 48 2.21 3.27 2.60
CA ASN A 48 1.96 1.84 2.41
C ASN A 48 1.90 1.08 3.74
N LEU A 49 2.74 1.43 4.72
CA LEU A 49 2.66 0.83 6.06
C LEU A 49 1.35 1.19 6.75
N LEU A 50 0.97 2.46 6.75
CA LEU A 50 -0.29 2.90 7.34
C LEU A 50 -1.49 2.25 6.66
N SER A 51 -1.53 2.25 5.31
CA SER A 51 -2.60 1.58 4.57
C SER A 51 -2.66 0.08 4.86
N THR A 52 -1.52 -0.58 5.07
CA THR A 52 -1.45 -2.00 5.43
C THR A 52 -2.02 -2.24 6.83
N VAL A 53 -1.64 -1.41 7.81
CA VAL A 53 -2.16 -1.51 9.19
C VAL A 53 -3.67 -1.25 9.21
N VAL A 54 -4.14 -0.21 8.53
CA VAL A 54 -5.58 0.09 8.41
C VAL A 54 -6.32 -1.06 7.72
N GLY A 55 -5.73 -1.64 6.66
CA GLY A 55 -6.29 -2.82 5.98
C GLY A 55 -6.45 -4.02 6.92
N TRP A 56 -5.43 -4.33 7.72
CA TRP A 56 -5.52 -5.41 8.73
C TRP A 56 -6.55 -5.11 9.81
N LEU A 57 -6.59 -3.88 10.34
CA LEU A 57 -7.62 -3.48 11.31
C LEU A 57 -9.02 -3.62 10.71
N ALA A 58 -9.23 -3.16 9.48
CA ALA A 58 -10.51 -3.31 8.79
C ALA A 58 -10.87 -4.79 8.59
N PHE A 59 -9.91 -5.63 8.18
CA PHE A 59 -10.10 -7.07 8.03
C PHE A 59 -10.56 -7.74 9.33
N PHE A 60 -9.87 -7.48 10.45
CA PHE A 60 -10.24 -8.07 11.75
C PHE A 60 -11.62 -7.58 12.24
N ASN A 61 -11.95 -6.31 12.02
CA ASN A 61 -13.27 -5.78 12.37
C ASN A 61 -14.39 -6.38 11.48
N LEU A 62 -14.16 -6.47 10.18
CA LEU A 62 -15.09 -7.12 9.24
C LEU A 62 -15.33 -8.57 9.63
N GLN A 63 -14.28 -9.29 10.05
CA GLN A 63 -14.41 -10.68 10.50
C GLN A 63 -15.38 -10.84 11.67
N LEU A 64 -15.63 -9.81 12.50
CA LEU A 64 -16.62 -9.88 13.57
C LEU A 64 -18.06 -9.89 13.02
N VAL A 65 -18.31 -9.10 11.98
CA VAL A 65 -19.66 -8.83 11.45
C VAL A 65 -20.07 -9.80 10.34
N LEU A 66 -19.12 -10.43 9.65
CA LEU A 66 -19.40 -11.29 8.51
C LEU A 66 -20.21 -12.55 8.88
N SER A 67 -20.93 -13.11 7.90
CA SER A 67 -21.60 -14.40 8.07
C SER A 67 -20.57 -15.56 8.10
N PRO A 68 -20.86 -16.70 8.75
CA PRO A 68 -19.92 -17.81 8.86
C PRO A 68 -19.39 -18.32 7.51
N ASN A 69 -20.25 -18.34 6.48
CA ASN A 69 -19.88 -18.77 5.12
C ASN A 69 -18.87 -17.81 4.47
N LEU A 70 -19.11 -16.49 4.57
CA LEU A 70 -18.19 -15.48 4.02
C LEU A 70 -16.87 -15.45 4.79
N LYS A 71 -16.87 -15.65 6.12
CA LYS A 71 -15.64 -15.76 6.91
C LYS A 71 -14.78 -16.91 6.42
N ARG A 72 -15.38 -18.09 6.19
CA ARG A 72 -14.64 -19.26 5.70
C ARG A 72 -14.05 -18.99 4.31
N GLN A 73 -14.83 -18.47 3.37
CA GLN A 73 -14.33 -18.14 2.02
C GLN A 73 -13.17 -17.15 2.05
N LEU A 74 -13.26 -16.09 2.87
CA LEU A 74 -12.15 -15.13 3.03
C LEU A 74 -10.89 -15.78 3.61
N LEU A 75 -11.04 -16.63 4.62
CA LEU A 75 -9.89 -17.32 5.22
C LEU A 75 -9.26 -18.32 4.23
N GLU A 76 -10.08 -19.05 3.47
CA GLU A 76 -9.62 -20.00 2.46
C GLU A 76 -8.87 -19.31 1.32
N VAL A 77 -9.34 -18.15 0.86
CA VAL A 77 -8.65 -17.35 -0.16
C VAL A 77 -7.36 -16.75 0.39
N ILE A 78 -7.40 -16.10 1.57
CA ILE A 78 -6.25 -15.34 2.10
C ILE A 78 -5.15 -16.24 2.66
N PHE A 79 -5.51 -17.31 3.38
CA PHE A 79 -4.53 -18.15 4.09
C PHE A 79 -4.21 -19.46 3.36
N PHE A 80 -5.15 -19.99 2.58
CA PHE A 80 -5.01 -21.32 1.96
C PHE A 80 -4.94 -21.28 0.44
N ASP A 81 -4.98 -20.08 -0.19
CA ASP A 81 -4.88 -19.89 -1.63
C ASP A 81 -5.91 -20.71 -2.43
N ARG A 82 -7.08 -20.94 -1.83
CA ARG A 82 -8.18 -21.69 -2.44
C ARG A 82 -9.16 -20.73 -3.07
N TRP A 83 -9.03 -20.58 -4.38
CA TRP A 83 -9.92 -19.75 -5.19
C TRP A 83 -11.23 -20.52 -5.40
N ASP A 84 -12.27 -20.18 -4.63
CA ASP A 84 -13.64 -20.62 -4.94
C ASP A 84 -14.06 -20.04 -6.31
N SER A 85 -14.99 -20.69 -7.01
CA SER A 85 -15.34 -20.41 -8.41
C SER A 85 -15.98 -19.03 -8.66
N ASN A 86 -16.19 -18.23 -7.61
CA ASN A 86 -16.85 -16.92 -7.72
C ASN A 86 -15.85 -15.79 -8.02
N ILE A 87 -15.37 -15.77 -9.26
CA ILE A 87 -14.44 -14.76 -9.79
C ILE A 87 -14.98 -13.32 -9.64
N VAL A 88 -16.30 -13.14 -9.68
CA VAL A 88 -16.96 -11.83 -9.54
C VAL A 88 -16.72 -11.26 -8.15
N LEU A 89 -16.84 -12.08 -7.11
CA LEU A 89 -16.61 -11.67 -5.72
C LEU A 89 -15.14 -11.26 -5.51
N VAL A 90 -14.20 -12.03 -6.08
CA VAL A 90 -12.77 -11.72 -6.02
C VAL A 90 -12.45 -10.38 -6.69
N ILE A 91 -12.96 -10.15 -7.90
CA ILE A 91 -12.78 -8.89 -8.63
C ILE A 91 -13.37 -7.73 -7.82
N LEU A 92 -14.56 -7.92 -7.24
CA LEU A 92 -15.20 -6.90 -6.41
C LEU A 92 -14.36 -6.55 -5.18
N ILE A 93 -13.83 -7.54 -4.46
CA ILE A 93 -12.94 -7.31 -3.33
C ILE A 93 -11.68 -6.56 -3.77
N ALA A 94 -11.03 -7.00 -4.85
CA ALA A 94 -9.84 -6.34 -5.38
C ALA A 94 -10.08 -4.89 -5.80
N PHE A 95 -11.25 -4.62 -6.40
CA PHE A 95 -11.66 -3.28 -6.77
C PHE A 95 -11.90 -2.41 -5.52
N VAL A 96 -12.64 -2.91 -4.54
CA VAL A 96 -12.90 -2.19 -3.28
C VAL A 96 -11.61 -1.91 -2.52
N THR A 97 -10.70 -2.88 -2.43
CA THR A 97 -9.40 -2.69 -1.74
C THR A 97 -8.54 -1.66 -2.47
N PHE A 98 -8.52 -1.67 -3.81
CA PHE A 98 -7.83 -0.65 -4.60
C PHE A 98 -8.27 0.77 -4.25
N PHE A 99 -9.59 1.04 -4.29
CA PHE A 99 -10.13 2.37 -3.99
C PHE A 99 -9.98 2.74 -2.52
N ALA A 100 -10.20 1.79 -1.60
CA ALA A 100 -10.00 2.03 -0.18
C ALA A 100 -8.55 2.41 0.13
N SER A 101 -7.56 1.66 -0.42
CA SER A 101 -6.15 2.00 -0.29
C SER A 101 -5.83 3.38 -0.85
N PHE A 102 -6.35 3.71 -2.04
CA PHE A 102 -6.17 5.04 -2.63
C PHE A 102 -6.68 6.15 -1.71
N LEU A 103 -7.90 6.02 -1.18
CA LEU A 103 -8.49 7.03 -0.29
C LEU A 103 -7.72 7.16 1.03
N ILE A 104 -7.33 6.04 1.63
CA ILE A 104 -6.52 6.03 2.86
C ILE A 104 -5.19 6.76 2.62
N LYS A 105 -4.50 6.44 1.52
CA LYS A 105 -3.22 7.07 1.18
C LYS A 105 -3.36 8.57 0.91
N LEU A 106 -4.45 8.99 0.27
CA LEU A 106 -4.73 10.41 0.03
C LEU A 106 -4.90 11.19 1.34
N GLN A 107 -5.73 10.67 2.26
CA GLN A 107 -5.94 11.30 3.57
C GLN A 107 -4.66 11.28 4.42
N ALA A 108 -3.94 10.16 4.40
CA ALA A 108 -2.69 10.00 5.12
C ALA A 108 -1.60 10.98 4.67
N LEU A 109 -1.49 11.23 3.36
CA LEU A 109 -0.50 12.19 2.85
C LEU A 109 -0.83 13.61 3.28
N ASN A 110 -2.11 13.99 3.25
CA ASN A 110 -2.56 15.30 3.73
C ASN A 110 -2.25 15.48 5.23
N LEU A 111 -2.53 14.47 6.05
CA LEU A 111 -2.23 14.49 7.47
C LEU A 111 -0.72 14.58 7.73
N LEU A 112 0.07 13.80 6.98
CA LEU A 112 1.53 13.79 7.12
C LEU A 112 2.13 15.15 6.76
N GLN A 113 1.67 15.79 5.68
CA GLN A 113 2.11 17.14 5.32
C GLN A 113 1.74 18.19 6.37
N LEU A 114 0.53 18.10 6.96
CA LEU A 114 0.10 18.99 8.04
C LEU A 114 1.03 18.87 9.25
N LEU A 115 1.27 17.65 9.73
CA LEU A 115 2.16 17.37 10.86
C LEU A 115 3.60 17.83 10.60
N LEU A 116 4.10 17.63 9.38
CA LEU A 116 5.46 18.05 9.02
C LEU A 116 5.59 19.58 8.93
N LYS A 117 4.54 20.27 8.51
CA LYS A 117 4.50 21.74 8.43
C LYS A 117 4.49 22.36 9.83
N GLU A 118 3.66 21.86 10.74
CA GLU A 118 3.61 22.31 12.13
C GLU A 118 4.97 22.16 12.82
N GLY A 119 5.62 21.00 12.68
CA GLY A 119 6.95 20.76 13.26
C GLY A 119 8.06 21.66 12.71
N LYS A 120 7.94 22.15 11.46
CA LYS A 120 8.89 23.12 10.87
C LYS A 120 8.68 24.54 11.40
N GLU A 121 7.42 24.95 11.62
CA GLU A 121 7.10 26.29 12.11
C GLU A 121 7.57 26.50 13.56
N GLU A 122 7.43 25.48 14.42
CA GLU A 122 7.93 25.52 15.80
C GLU A 122 9.46 25.65 15.89
N VAL A 123 10.19 24.86 15.09
CA VAL A 123 11.67 24.89 15.06
C VAL A 123 12.20 26.18 14.44
N SER A 124 11.49 26.76 13.45
CA SER A 124 11.88 28.02 12.81
C SER A 124 11.66 29.25 13.70
N GLN A 125 10.71 29.23 14.64
CA GLN A 125 10.51 30.35 15.56
C GLN A 125 11.66 30.48 16.58
N GLN A 126 12.31 29.36 16.94
CA GLN A 126 13.42 29.34 17.89
C GLN A 126 14.78 29.71 17.26
N LYS A 127 14.97 29.52 15.94
CA LYS A 127 16.20 29.85 15.20
C LYS A 127 16.03 31.06 14.27
N SER A 128 15.92 32.25 14.85
CA SER A 128 16.43 33.53 14.30
C SER A 128 15.97 34.02 12.90
N ARG A 129 15.51 35.27 12.91
CA ARG A 129 15.22 36.20 11.80
C ARG A 129 16.36 36.42 10.75
N ARG A 130 17.45 35.66 10.75
CA ARG A 130 18.65 35.95 9.94
C ARG A 130 18.89 35.04 8.72
N TYR A 131 18.06 34.00 8.51
CA TYR A 131 18.24 33.03 7.40
C TYR A 131 17.00 32.83 6.52
N LYS A 132 16.09 33.81 6.48
CA LYS A 132 14.74 33.66 5.89
C LYS A 132 14.64 33.76 4.36
N SER A 133 15.75 33.86 3.63
CA SER A 133 15.71 34.13 2.18
C SER A 133 16.11 32.95 1.28
N LEU A 134 16.93 32.00 1.76
CA LEU A 134 17.50 30.95 0.90
C LEU A 134 16.85 29.56 1.05
N ILE A 135 16.02 29.35 2.07
CA ILE A 135 15.23 28.11 2.28
C ILE A 135 13.76 28.39 1.99
N ARG A 136 13.48 29.24 1.00
CA ARG A 136 12.10 29.53 0.54
C ARG A 136 11.83 28.99 -0.86
N SER A 137 12.73 28.18 -1.39
CA SER A 137 12.66 27.65 -2.74
C SER A 137 12.31 26.16 -2.68
N ARG A 138 11.03 25.85 -2.85
CA ARG A 138 10.42 24.55 -3.26
C ARG A 138 9.66 23.68 -2.25
N ASP A 139 9.69 23.96 -0.95
CA ASP A 139 8.88 23.28 0.07
C ASP A 139 7.67 24.22 0.40
N ASP A 140 6.40 23.82 0.54
CA ASP A 140 5.92 22.70 1.36
C ASP A 140 4.45 22.27 1.14
N VAL A 141 3.76 22.69 0.06
CA VAL A 141 2.37 22.24 -0.19
C VAL A 141 2.26 21.76 -1.62
N LEU A 142 2.14 20.45 -1.81
CA LEU A 142 1.80 19.89 -3.12
C LEU A 142 0.42 20.42 -3.51
N GLU A 143 0.25 20.84 -4.77
CA GLU A 143 -1.08 21.27 -5.23
C GLU A 143 -2.05 20.09 -5.14
N PRO A 144 -3.21 20.25 -4.45
CA PRO A 144 -4.15 19.15 -4.20
C PRO A 144 -4.51 18.30 -5.43
N PRO A 145 -4.81 18.87 -6.62
CA PRO A 145 -5.15 18.06 -7.80
C PRO A 145 -3.95 17.27 -8.35
N LYS A 146 -2.73 17.84 -8.31
CA LYS A 146 -1.51 17.14 -8.75
C LYS A 146 -1.16 16.00 -7.80
N GLN A 147 -1.32 16.22 -6.51
CA GLN A 147 -1.11 15.22 -5.47
C GLN A 147 -2.07 14.04 -5.61
N ALA A 148 -3.38 14.30 -5.73
CA ALA A 148 -4.37 13.26 -5.87
C ALA A 148 -4.12 12.38 -7.11
N ASN A 149 -3.80 13.01 -8.25
CA ASN A 149 -3.47 12.29 -9.48
C ASN A 149 -2.18 11.45 -9.34
N ALA A 150 -1.14 12.00 -8.71
CA ALA A 150 0.10 11.27 -8.47
C ALA A 150 -0.11 10.05 -7.56
N ILE A 151 -0.92 10.17 -6.50
CA ILE A 151 -1.27 9.03 -5.63
C ILE A 151 -2.10 8.00 -6.39
N LEU A 152 -3.05 8.43 -7.22
CA LEU A 152 -3.87 7.54 -8.02
C LEU A 152 -3.01 6.73 -8.99
N MET A 153 -2.12 7.40 -9.73
CA MET A 153 -1.16 6.75 -10.63
C MET A 153 -0.22 5.81 -9.88
N ALA A 154 0.33 6.23 -8.75
CA ALA A 154 1.21 5.42 -7.93
C ALA A 154 0.50 4.13 -7.47
N ASN A 155 -0.74 4.26 -6.99
CA ASN A 155 -1.56 3.13 -6.57
C ASN A 155 -1.94 2.21 -7.75
N ALA A 156 -2.25 2.77 -8.92
CA ALA A 156 -2.53 1.99 -10.13
C ALA A 156 -1.30 1.18 -10.57
N PHE A 157 -0.11 1.78 -10.58
CA PHE A 157 1.12 1.09 -10.95
C PHE A 157 1.53 0.04 -9.91
N SER A 158 1.40 0.33 -8.62
CA SER A 158 1.73 -0.64 -7.57
C SER A 158 0.80 -1.85 -7.61
N TYR A 159 -0.52 -1.65 -7.76
CA TYR A 159 -1.47 -2.74 -7.93
C TYR A 159 -1.24 -3.52 -9.23
N SER A 160 -0.86 -2.85 -10.33
CA SER A 160 -0.50 -3.53 -11.58
C SER A 160 0.73 -4.42 -11.41
N ALA A 161 1.76 -3.94 -10.71
CA ALA A 161 2.95 -4.73 -10.39
C ALA A 161 2.64 -5.92 -9.48
N ILE A 162 1.80 -5.72 -8.45
CA ILE A 162 1.32 -6.80 -7.57
C ILE A 162 0.56 -7.85 -8.37
N LEU A 163 -0.37 -7.44 -9.24
CA LEU A 163 -1.11 -8.36 -10.11
C LEU A 163 -0.18 -9.16 -11.03
N LEU A 164 0.86 -8.54 -11.57
CA LEU A 164 1.86 -9.23 -12.38
C LEU A 164 2.65 -10.26 -11.57
N ILE A 165 3.06 -9.92 -10.33
CA ILE A 165 3.71 -10.88 -9.42
C ILE A 165 2.77 -12.06 -9.08
N LEU A 166 1.50 -11.77 -8.81
CA LEU A 166 0.48 -12.80 -8.54
C LEU A 166 0.27 -13.70 -9.76
N LEU A 167 0.20 -13.14 -10.95
CA LEU A 167 0.06 -13.90 -12.20
C LEU A 167 1.28 -14.78 -12.46
N LEU A 168 2.49 -14.27 -12.26
CA LEU A 168 3.72 -15.07 -12.35
C LEU A 168 3.72 -16.21 -11.34
N ARG A 169 3.29 -15.96 -10.10
CA ARG A 169 3.17 -17.00 -9.07
C ARG A 169 2.22 -18.12 -9.51
N ILE A 170 1.06 -17.77 -10.06
CA ILE A 170 0.09 -18.76 -10.57
C ILE A 170 0.72 -19.58 -11.72
N LEU A 171 1.33 -18.91 -12.71
CA LEU A 171 1.96 -19.60 -13.85
C LEU A 171 3.10 -20.55 -13.44
N LEU A 172 3.89 -20.18 -12.43
CA LEU A 172 4.96 -21.02 -11.91
C LEU A 172 4.43 -22.21 -11.09
N GLN A 173 3.28 -22.05 -10.42
CA GLN A 173 2.63 -23.13 -9.66
C GLN A 173 1.87 -24.11 -10.56
N THR A 174 1.34 -23.65 -11.70
CA THR A 174 0.62 -24.49 -12.68
C THR A 174 1.54 -25.32 -13.59
N ASN A 175 2.85 -25.32 -13.38
CA ASN A 175 3.79 -26.24 -14.01
C ASN A 175 4.17 -27.38 -13.05
N PRO A 176 3.30 -28.37 -12.76
CA PRO A 176 3.80 -29.66 -12.35
C PRO A 176 4.44 -30.28 -13.61
N THR A 177 5.67 -30.74 -13.47
CA THR A 177 6.33 -31.65 -14.40
C THR A 177 5.38 -32.75 -14.89
N GLU A 178 4.76 -32.56 -16.05
CA GLU A 178 4.43 -33.66 -16.93
C GLU A 178 5.67 -33.95 -17.80
N VAL A 179 5.83 -35.23 -18.08
CA VAL A 179 6.79 -35.85 -19.00
C VAL A 179 8.17 -36.13 -18.40
N LEU A 180 8.36 -37.36 -17.92
CA LEU A 180 9.04 -38.40 -18.70
C LEU A 180 8.64 -39.81 -18.17
N PRO A 181 8.59 -40.81 -19.07
CA PRO A 181 7.87 -42.09 -18.92
C PRO A 181 8.52 -43.10 -17.97
#